data_AF-A0A2M7ZJD5-F1
#
_entry.id   AF-A0A2M7ZJD5-F1
#
_cell.length_a   1.000
_cell.length_b   1.000
_cell.length_c   1.000
_cell.angle_alpha   90.00
_cell.angle_beta   90.00
_cell.angle_gamma   90.00
#
_symmetry.space_group_name_H-M   'P 1'
#
loop_
_entity.id
_entity.type
_entity.pdbx_description
1 polymer ?
#
loop_
_entity_poly.entity_id
_entity_poly.type
_entity_poly.pdbx_seq_one_letter_code
_entity_poly.pdbx_strand_id
1 'polypeptide(L)' 'MKMKVSESYGAVVITLKGNVMGGDDTKNFNELLHKNLETDKKNTVVDLSGVKFMNSSGLGMLIGGLTTMK' A
#
# COMPACT_ATOMS: atom_id res chain seq x y z
N MET A 1 -8.23 6.27 5.68
CA MET A 1 -7.60 6.54 4.36
C MET A 1 -8.53 6.03 3.26
N LYS A 2 -8.44 6.50 2.01
CA LYS A 2 -9.08 5.81 0.88
C LYS A 2 -8.02 5.07 0.07
N MET A 3 -8.21 3.76 -0.12
CA MET A 3 -7.33 2.90 -0.92
C MET A 3 -8.07 2.45 -2.17
N LYS A 4 -7.44 2.58 -3.33
CA LYS A 4 -7.93 2.02 -4.60
C LYS A 4 -6.84 1.12 -5.17
N VAL A 5 -7.24 -0.05 -5.65
CA VAL A 5 -6.35 -1.00 -6.31
C VAL A 5 -6.72 -1.09 -7.78
N SER A 6 -5.72 -1.09 -8.64
CA SER A 6 -5.85 -1.33 -10.08
C SER A 6 -4.64 -2.08 -10.61
N GLU A 7 -4.76 -2.70 -11.77
CA GLU A 7 -3.64 -3.34 -12.45
C GLU A 7 -3.31 -2.56 -13.72
N SER A 8 -2.03 -2.24 -13.90
CA SER A 8 -1.55 -1.56 -15.09
C SER A 8 -0.07 -1.85 -15.30
N TYR A 9 0.37 -1.91 -16.55
CA TYR A 9 1.79 -2.10 -16.92
C TYR A 9 2.47 -3.30 -16.23
N GLY A 10 1.72 -4.38 -15.97
CA GLY A 10 2.26 -5.56 -15.28
C GLY A 10 2.55 -5.36 -13.79
N ALA A 11 1.95 -4.33 -13.18
CA ALA A 11 2.07 -4.03 -11.75
C ALA A 11 0.70 -3.79 -11.11
N VAL A 12 0.61 -4.10 -9.83
CA VAL A 12 -0.53 -3.69 -8.99
C VAL A 12 -0.28 -2.27 -8.51
N VAL A 13 -1.16 -1.35 -8.89
CA VAL A 13 -1.12 0.06 -8.49
C VAL A 13 -2.08 0.27 -7.32
N ILE A 14 -1.54 0.65 -6.17
CA ILE A 14 -2.27 0.95 -4.93
C ILE A 14 -2.25 2.46 -4.73
N THR A 15 -3.35 3.14 -5.05
CA THR A 15 -3.50 4.58 -4.84
C THR A 15 -4.02 4.86 -3.43
N LEU A 16 -3.28 5.67 -2.68
CA LEU A 16 -3.66 6.14 -1.35
C LEU A 16 -4.13 7.60 -1.44
N LYS A 17 -5.29 7.90 -0.83
CA LYS A 17 -5.82 9.27 -0.75
C LYS A 17 -6.17 9.69 0.67
N GLY A 18 -5.88 10.95 0.99
CA GLY A 18 -6.16 11.57 2.29
C GLY A 18 -4.99 11.48 3.27
N ASN A 19 -5.29 11.36 4.56
CA ASN A 19 -4.27 11.26 5.61
C ASN A 19 -3.94 9.79 5.86
N VAL A 20 -2.65 9.45 5.91
CA VAL A 20 -2.12 8.11 6.21
C VAL A 20 -1.53 8.15 7.61
N MET A 21 -2.30 7.69 8.59
CA MET A 21 -1.97 7.85 10.01
C MET A 21 -1.78 6.53 10.77
N GLY A 22 -1.81 5.39 10.07
CA GLY A 22 -1.79 4.06 10.67
C GLY A 22 -3.17 3.56 11.09
N GLY A 23 -3.20 2.49 11.91
CA GLY A 23 -4.44 1.87 12.41
C GLY A 23 -4.92 0.73 11.52
N ASP A 24 -6.24 0.56 11.38
CA ASP A 24 -6.82 -0.53 10.57
C ASP A 24 -6.44 -0.43 9.08
N ASP A 25 -6.19 0.80 8.61
CA ASP A 25 -5.65 1.08 7.28
C ASP A 25 -4.31 0.33 7.01
N THR A 26 -3.47 0.17 8.04
CA THR A 26 -2.19 -0.56 7.96
C THR A 26 -2.40 -2.06 7.80
N LYS A 27 -3.38 -2.63 8.51
CA LYS A 27 -3.69 -4.06 8.40
C LYS A 27 -4.21 -4.38 7.01
N ASN A 28 -5.18 -3.61 6.52
CA ASN A 28 -5.75 -3.77 5.18
C ASN A 28 -4.70 -3.67 4.07
N PHE A 29 -3.74 -2.75 4.20
CA PHE A 29 -2.64 -2.61 3.26
C PHE A 29 -1.71 -3.83 3.29
N ASN A 30 -1.33 -4.31 4.49
CA ASN A 30 -0.45 -5.47 4.64
C ASN A 30 -1.10 -6.76 4.12
N GLU A 31 -2.37 -7.01 4.44
CA GLU A 31 -3.16 -8.14 3.93
C GLU A 31 -3.25 -8.14 2.40
N LEU A 32 -3.44 -6.96 1.79
CA LEU A 32 -3.44 -6.82 0.34
C LEU A 32 -2.11 -7.23 -0.29
N LEU A 33 -0.97 -6.83 0.31
CA LEU A 33 0.35 -7.21 -0.18
C LEU A 33 0.57 -8.72 -0.10
N HIS A 34 0.20 -9.36 1.01
CA HIS A 34 0.28 -10.81 1.14
C HIS A 34 -0.58 -11.54 0.09
N LYS A 35 -1.82 -11.07 -0.14
CA LYS A 35 -2.69 -11.62 -1.19
C LYS A 35 -2.10 -11.46 -2.60
N ASN A 36 -1.41 -10.35 -2.87
CA ASN A 36 -0.72 -10.17 -4.15
C ASN A 36 0.42 -11.18 -4.31
N LEU A 37 1.19 -11.46 -3.25
CA LEU A 37 2.25 -12.47 -3.29
C LEU A 37 1.71 -13.89 -3.51
N GLU A 38 0.58 -14.25 -2.88
CA GLU A 38 -0.11 -15.52 -3.11
C GLU A 38 -0.55 -15.71 -4.57
N THR A 39 -0.77 -14.61 -5.29
CA THR A 39 -1.18 -14.60 -6.71
C THR A 39 -0.02 -14.27 -7.66
N ASP A 40 1.23 -14.38 -7.19
CA ASP A 40 2.49 -14.09 -7.92
C ASP A 40 2.60 -12.65 -8.49
N LYS A 41 1.81 -11.71 -7.95
CA LYS A 41 1.84 -10.29 -8.31
C LYS A 41 2.90 -9.55 -7.50
N LYS A 42 4.17 -9.76 -7.88
CA LYS A 42 5.34 -9.21 -7.15
C LYS A 42 5.62 -7.73 -7.44
N ASN A 43 5.18 -7.23 -8.59
CA ASN A 43 5.37 -5.82 -8.95
C ASN A 43 4.25 -4.97 -8.35
N THR A 44 4.58 -4.10 -7.40
CA THR A 44 3.61 -3.20 -6.76
C THR A 44 4.12 -1.76 -6.83
N VAL A 45 3.22 -0.84 -7.20
CA VAL A 45 3.43 0.61 -7.19
C VAL A 45 2.47 1.22 -6.18
N VAL A 46 2.99 1.96 -5.21
CA VAL A 46 2.16 2.74 -4.28
C VAL A 46 2.10 4.19 -4.76
N ASP A 47 0.92 4.62 -5.21
CA ASP A 47 0.67 5.98 -5.67
C ASP A 47 0.25 6.86 -4.48
N LEU A 48 1.14 7.78 -4.12
CA LEU A 48 0.99 8.72 -3.02
C LEU A 48 0.52 10.12 -3.46
N SER A 49 0.20 10.33 -4.75
CA SER A 49 -0.19 11.65 -5.28
C SER A 49 -1.42 12.26 -4.59
N GLY A 50 -2.30 11.42 -4.04
CA GLY A 50 -3.47 11.86 -3.28
C GLY A 50 -3.28 11.94 -1.77
N VAL A 51 -2.09 11.64 -1.25
CA VAL A 51 -1.78 11.71 0.18
C VAL A 51 -1.56 13.17 0.58
N LYS A 52 -2.34 13.63 1.56
CA LYS A 52 -2.25 15.00 2.08
C LYS A 52 -1.29 15.12 3.25
N PHE A 53 -1.22 14.08 4.07
CA PHE A 53 -0.40 14.03 5.26
C PHE A 53 -0.07 12.58 5.62
N MET A 54 1.13 12.36 6.14
CA MET A 54 1.60 11.07 6.62
C MET A 54 2.35 11.25 7.93
N ASN A 55 2.02 10.45 8.95
CA ASN A 55 2.75 10.42 10.23
C ASN A 55 3.76 9.25 10.27
N SER A 56 4.41 9.06 11.43
CA SER A 56 5.35 7.97 11.68
C SER A 56 4.74 6.58 11.47
N SER A 57 3.49 6.36 11.87
CA SER A 57 2.80 5.09 11.66
C SER A 57 2.54 4.82 10.17
N GLY A 58 2.16 5.85 9.40
CA GLY A 58 1.99 5.75 7.95
C GLY A 58 3.31 5.45 7.21
N LEU A 59 4.41 6.05 7.65
CA LEU A 59 5.74 5.72 7.14
C LEU A 59 6.13 4.27 7.49
N GLY A 60 5.88 3.85 8.74
CA GLY A 60 6.11 2.48 9.18
C GLY A 60 5.32 1.44 8.38
N MET A 61 4.08 1.76 8.00
CA MET A 61 3.26 0.93 7.10
C MET A 61 3.94 0.71 5.75
N LEU A 62 4.51 1.76 5.14
CA LEU A 62 5.18 1.65 3.84
C LEU A 62 6.51 0.87 3.94
N ILE A 63 7.28 1.09 5.00
CA ILE A 63 8.52 0.34 5.26
C ILE A 63 8.21 -1.15 5.49
N GLY A 64 7.18 -1.44 6.28
CA GLY A 64 6.69 -2.81 6.48
C GLY A 64 6.25 -3.43 5.17
N GLY A 65 5.50 -2.70 4.34
CA GLY A 65 5.10 -3.16 3.01
C GLY A 65 6.27 -3.48 2.08
N LEU A 66 7.31 -2.63 2.05
CA LEU A 66 8.54 -2.92 1.31
C LEU A 66 9.21 -4.20 1.80
N THR A 67 9.22 -4.43 3.11
CA THR A 67 9.80 -5.64 3.70
C THR A 67 8.98 -6.89 3.36
N THR A 68 7.66 -6.79 3.35
CA THR A 68 6.76 -7.87 2.92
C THR A 68 6.97 -8.25 1.45
N MET A 69 7.21 -7.28 0.57
CA MET A 69 7.35 -7.51 -0.88
C MET A 69 8.77 -7.89 -1.33
N LYS A 70 9.74 -7.94 -0.42
CA LYS A 70 11.13 -8.34 -0.69
C LYS A 70 11.27 -9.86 -0.72
#